data_AF-A0A0N4TFX4-F1
#
_entry.id   AF-A0A0N4TFX4-F1
#
_cell.length_a   1.000
_cell.length_b   1.000
_cell.length_c   1.000
_cell.angle_alpha   90.00
_cell.angle_beta   90.00
_cell.angle_gamma   90.00
#
_symmetry.space_group_name_H-M   'P 1'
#
loop_
_entity.id
_entity.type
_entity.pdbx_description
1 polymer ?
#
loop_
_entity_poly.entity_id
_entity_poly.type
_entity_poly.pdbx_seq_one_letter_code
_entity_poly.pdbx_strand_id
1 'polypeptide(L)'
;MEREKCTDENVTLLIGFQLSSKWNNLLTRGPPAKSPDAVHFRQFWGDICELRKFPDNAICEAVVWGSSNVTVLICQHIIQRHLKLEANNVEERTLEMEEILPNAMDRYSTIGRAYDKLSQTLRLVQGLPLLITNIHPVSSYLRRTAPYPPLSTNAVIERYSAVVKDSVAFPLSHISPPYLPTIEGFYFPLPNSVLI
;
A
#
# COMPACT_ATOMS: atom_id res chain seq x y z
N MET A 1 -9.82 -45.12 -45.72
CA MET A 1 -9.97 -45.20 -44.26
C MET A 1 -8.74 -44.51 -43.67
N GLU A 2 -8.78 -43.19 -43.58
CA GLU A 2 -7.73 -42.40 -42.95
C GLU A 2 -8.44 -41.41 -42.04
N ARG A 3 -8.32 -41.64 -40.73
CA ARG A 3 -8.78 -40.68 -39.72
C ARG A 3 -7.80 -39.53 -39.77
N GLU A 4 -8.27 -38.37 -40.25
CA GLU A 4 -7.55 -37.12 -40.11
C GLU A 4 -7.23 -36.89 -38.63
N LYS A 5 -5.93 -36.70 -38.39
CA LYS A 5 -5.36 -36.46 -37.07
C LYS A 5 -5.71 -35.02 -36.70
N CYS A 6 -6.72 -34.85 -35.87
CA CYS A 6 -7.10 -33.55 -35.30
C CYS A 6 -5.86 -32.95 -34.61
N THR A 7 -5.32 -31.90 -35.21
CA THR A 7 -4.24 -31.10 -34.65
C THR A 7 -4.78 -30.36 -33.44
N ASP A 8 -4.17 -30.60 -32.29
CA ASP A 8 -4.50 -30.00 -31.00
C ASP A 8 -4.12 -28.49 -31.05
N GLU A 9 -5.02 -27.68 -31.59
CA GLU A 9 -4.85 -26.22 -31.63
C GLU A 9 -5.07 -25.66 -30.22
N ASN A 10 -3.98 -25.34 -29.53
CA ASN A 10 -4.03 -24.64 -28.26
C ASN A 10 -4.61 -23.23 -28.45
N VAL A 11 -5.85 -23.02 -28.00
CA VAL A 11 -6.51 -21.72 -28.01
C VAL A 11 -6.08 -20.93 -26.78
N THR A 12 -5.46 -19.77 -27.01
CA THR A 12 -5.13 -18.82 -25.93
C THR A 12 -6.14 -17.67 -25.94
N LEU A 13 -6.75 -17.39 -24.79
CA LEU A 13 -7.71 -16.29 -24.62
C LEU A 13 -7.13 -15.24 -23.69
N LEU A 14 -7.09 -13.99 -24.16
CA LEU A 14 -6.73 -12.84 -23.34
C LEU A 14 -8.01 -12.18 -22.82
N ILE A 15 -8.16 -12.10 -21.50
CA ILE A 15 -9.30 -11.47 -20.84
C ILE A 15 -8.80 -10.22 -20.12
N GLY A 16 -9.30 -9.06 -20.53
CA GLY A 16 -9.03 -7.78 -19.86
C GLY A 16 -10.14 -7.43 -18.89
N PHE A 17 -9.79 -7.02 -17.67
CA PHE A 17 -10.73 -6.55 -16.67
C PHE A 17 -10.56 -5.05 -16.41
N GLN A 18 -11.68 -4.33 -16.31
CA GLN A 18 -11.69 -2.99 -15.71
C GLN A 18 -12.08 -3.13 -14.23
N LEU A 19 -11.11 -2.99 -13.35
CA LEU A 19 -11.29 -3.20 -11.92
C LEU A 19 -11.84 -1.94 -11.23
N SER A 20 -12.76 -2.15 -10.27
CA SER A 20 -13.27 -1.09 -9.42
C SER A 20 -12.39 -0.87 -8.19
N SER A 21 -12.62 0.20 -7.44
CA SER A 21 -11.98 0.39 -6.14
C SER A 21 -12.32 -0.78 -5.20
N LYS A 22 -11.34 -1.32 -4.48
CA LYS A 22 -11.48 -2.45 -3.55
C LYS A 22 -11.72 -3.83 -4.21
N TRP A 23 -11.28 -4.01 -5.46
CA TRP A 23 -11.31 -5.31 -6.15
C TRP A 23 -10.54 -6.41 -5.40
N ASN A 24 -9.53 -6.05 -4.60
CA ASN A 24 -8.68 -6.96 -3.83
C ASN A 24 -9.26 -7.34 -2.45
N ASN A 25 -10.56 -7.13 -2.23
CA ASN A 25 -11.20 -7.51 -0.98
C ASN A 25 -11.23 -9.04 -0.86
N LEU A 26 -10.69 -9.57 0.25
CA LEU A 26 -10.66 -11.00 0.55
C LEU A 26 -12.04 -11.61 0.78
N LEU A 27 -13.10 -10.80 0.78
CA LEU A 27 -14.46 -11.22 1.02
C LEU A 27 -15.38 -10.78 -0.13
N THR A 28 -15.91 -11.75 -0.86
CA THR A 28 -17.01 -11.52 -1.79
C THR A 28 -18.33 -11.71 -1.05
N ARG A 29 -19.01 -10.60 -0.75
CA ARG A 29 -20.35 -10.62 -0.15
C ARG A 29 -21.38 -11.00 -1.21
N GLY A 30 -22.12 -12.06 -0.94
CA GLY A 30 -23.27 -12.50 -1.72
C GLY A 30 -24.59 -11.96 -1.17
N PRO A 31 -25.72 -12.48 -1.68
CA PRO A 31 -27.05 -12.05 -1.28
C PRO A 31 -27.44 -12.53 0.14
N PRO A 32 -28.48 -11.96 0.75
CA PRO A 32 -29.01 -12.43 2.04
C PRO A 32 -29.38 -13.91 2.00
N ALA A 33 -29.08 -14.66 3.07
CA ALA A 33 -29.20 -16.12 3.10
C ALA A 33 -30.60 -16.68 2.78
N LYS A 34 -31.64 -15.87 3.00
CA LYS A 34 -33.05 -16.23 2.76
C LYS A 34 -33.60 -15.71 1.43
N SER A 35 -32.81 -15.00 0.62
CA SER A 35 -33.25 -14.56 -0.69
C SER A 35 -33.25 -15.73 -1.69
N PRO A 36 -34.08 -15.70 -2.74
CA PRO A 36 -34.04 -16.70 -3.80
C PRO A 36 -32.67 -16.73 -4.49
N ASP A 37 -32.01 -15.58 -4.63
CA ASP A 37 -30.69 -15.45 -5.25
C ASP A 37 -29.58 -16.17 -4.48
N ALA A 38 -29.76 -16.43 -3.18
CA ALA A 38 -28.81 -17.21 -2.38
C ALA A 38 -28.64 -18.64 -2.90
N VAL A 39 -29.70 -19.22 -3.49
CA VAL A 39 -29.63 -20.55 -4.10
C VAL A 39 -28.72 -20.53 -5.32
N HIS A 40 -28.88 -19.52 -6.19
CA HIS A 40 -28.03 -19.35 -7.37
C HIS A 40 -26.58 -19.08 -6.99
N PHE A 41 -26.35 -18.24 -5.98
CA PHE A 41 -25.01 -17.95 -5.47
C PHE A 41 -24.31 -19.21 -4.94
N ARG A 42 -25.01 -20.02 -4.13
CA ARG A 42 -24.50 -21.31 -3.64
C ARG A 42 -24.24 -22.32 -4.76
N GLN A 43 -25.10 -22.37 -5.78
CA GLN A 43 -24.88 -23.27 -6.92
C GLN A 43 -23.66 -22.86 -7.74
N PHE A 44 -23.51 -21.56 -7.99
CA PHE A 44 -22.41 -20.99 -8.74
C PHE A 44 -21.07 -21.23 -8.02
N TRP A 45 -20.93 -20.77 -6.78
CA TRP A 45 -19.67 -20.90 -6.04
C TRP A 45 -19.44 -22.29 -5.45
N GLY A 46 -20.51 -22.99 -5.07
CA GLY A 46 -20.44 -24.34 -4.55
C GLY A 46 -19.85 -24.42 -3.16
N ASP A 47 -18.80 -25.23 -3.06
CA ASP A 47 -18.11 -25.64 -1.84
C ASP A 47 -17.34 -24.50 -1.16
N ILE A 48 -16.95 -23.45 -1.89
CA ILE A 48 -16.31 -22.26 -1.31
C ILE A 48 -17.30 -21.24 -0.76
N CYS A 49 -18.61 -21.49 -0.93
CA CYS A 49 -19.66 -20.62 -0.42
C CYS A 49 -19.93 -20.91 1.05
N GLU A 50 -19.92 -19.88 1.88
CA GLU A 50 -20.21 -19.96 3.32
C GLU A 50 -21.25 -18.92 3.74
N LEU A 51 -21.95 -19.19 4.85
CA LEU A 51 -22.80 -18.21 5.50
C LEU A 51 -21.99 -17.34 6.45
N ARG A 52 -22.10 -16.03 6.30
CA ARG A 52 -21.36 -15.07 7.14
C ARG A 52 -22.28 -13.98 7.68
N LYS A 53 -22.10 -13.68 8.98
CA LYS A 53 -22.73 -12.53 9.63
C LYS A 53 -21.88 -11.28 9.41
N PHE A 54 -22.49 -10.22 8.89
CA PHE A 54 -21.85 -8.94 8.60
C PHE A 54 -22.07 -7.93 9.74
N PRO A 55 -21.28 -6.82 9.81
CA PRO A 55 -21.41 -5.80 10.86
C PRO A 55 -22.78 -5.11 10.92
N ASP A 56 -23.53 -5.13 9.82
CA ASP A 56 -24.91 -4.67 9.72
C ASP A 56 -25.93 -5.69 10.29
N ASN A 57 -25.45 -6.74 10.98
CA ASN A 57 -26.20 -7.90 11.47
C ASN A 57 -26.88 -8.75 10.38
N ALA A 58 -26.64 -8.47 9.08
CA ALA A 58 -27.17 -9.30 8.02
C ALA A 58 -26.41 -10.63 7.93
N ILE A 59 -27.14 -11.72 7.68
CA ILE A 59 -26.56 -13.03 7.36
C ILE A 59 -26.67 -13.19 5.85
N CYS A 60 -25.54 -13.21 5.16
CA CYS A 60 -25.45 -13.33 3.72
C CYS A 60 -24.61 -14.56 3.34
N GLU A 61 -24.85 -15.08 2.14
CA GLU A 61 -23.87 -15.94 1.48
C GLU A 61 -22.58 -15.13 1.24
N ALA A 62 -21.44 -15.80 1.28
CA ALA A 62 -20.15 -15.16 1.08
C ALA A 62 -19.11 -16.15 0.56
N VAL A 63 -18.04 -15.62 -0.03
CA VAL A 63 -16.83 -16.37 -0.38
C VAL A 63 -15.64 -15.65 0.24
N VAL A 64 -14.77 -16.42 0.89
CA VAL A 64 -13.52 -15.92 1.49
C VAL A 64 -12.33 -16.39 0.66
N TRP A 65 -11.51 -15.45 0.24
CA TRP A 65 -10.32 -15.68 -0.56
C TRP A 65 -9.08 -15.79 0.32
N GLY A 66 -8.23 -16.78 0.03
CA GLY A 66 -7.01 -17.04 0.81
C GLY A 66 -5.84 -16.10 0.52
N SER A 67 -5.92 -15.29 -0.54
CA SER A 67 -4.86 -14.35 -0.92
C SER A 67 -5.44 -13.06 -1.51
N SER A 68 -4.63 -12.01 -1.54
CA SER A 68 -4.99 -10.72 -2.16
C SER A 68 -5.14 -10.79 -3.67
N ASN A 69 -4.72 -11.89 -4.30
CA ASN A 69 -4.89 -12.12 -5.74
C ASN A 69 -6.28 -12.69 -6.07
N VAL A 70 -7.30 -11.95 -5.63
CA VAL A 70 -8.70 -12.37 -5.68
C VAL A 70 -9.17 -12.64 -7.11
N THR A 71 -8.73 -11.83 -8.08
CA THR A 71 -9.11 -11.95 -9.49
C THR A 71 -8.69 -13.30 -10.08
N VAL A 72 -7.44 -13.72 -9.84
CA VAL A 72 -6.92 -15.00 -10.33
C VAL A 72 -7.64 -16.16 -9.66
N LEU A 73 -7.84 -16.09 -8.34
CA LEU A 73 -8.57 -17.12 -7.60
C LEU A 73 -10.01 -17.30 -8.10
N ILE A 74 -10.70 -16.19 -8.41
CA ILE A 74 -12.04 -16.22 -9.03
C ILE A 74 -11.99 -16.92 -10.38
N CYS A 75 -11.06 -16.52 -11.26
CA CYS A 75 -10.94 -17.12 -12.59
C CYS A 75 -10.64 -18.61 -12.51
N GLN A 76 -9.66 -19.01 -11.69
CA GLN A 76 -9.29 -20.41 -11.46
C GLN A 76 -10.48 -21.23 -10.98
N HIS A 77 -11.24 -20.72 -10.00
CA HIS A 77 -12.43 -21.41 -9.51
C HIS A 77 -13.49 -21.60 -10.60
N ILE A 78 -13.77 -20.54 -11.36
CA ILE A 78 -14.78 -20.58 -12.43
C ILE A 78 -14.41 -21.61 -13.49
N ILE A 79 -13.17 -21.61 -13.97
CA ILE A 79 -12.74 -22.53 -15.02
C ILE A 79 -12.73 -23.99 -14.54
N GLN A 80 -12.31 -24.25 -13.30
CA GLN A 80 -12.30 -25.59 -12.72
C GLN A 80 -13.72 -26.12 -12.57
N ARG A 81 -14.60 -25.31 -11.98
CA ARG A 81 -15.95 -25.74 -11.62
C ARG A 81 -16.85 -25.86 -12.84
N HIS A 82 -16.86 -24.84 -13.70
CA HIS A 82 -17.83 -24.71 -14.78
C HIS A 82 -17.31 -25.20 -16.14
N LEU A 83 -16.00 -25.18 -16.38
CA LEU A 83 -15.40 -25.62 -17.64
C LEU A 83 -14.61 -26.94 -17.52
N LYS A 84 -14.40 -27.45 -16.30
CA LYS A 84 -13.63 -28.69 -16.04
C LYS A 84 -12.17 -28.62 -16.54
N LEU A 85 -11.58 -27.43 -16.48
CA LEU A 85 -10.18 -27.17 -16.83
C LEU A 85 -9.31 -27.10 -15.57
N GLU A 86 -7.99 -27.22 -15.70
CA GLU A 86 -7.07 -27.13 -14.56
C GLU A 86 -6.83 -25.67 -14.16
N ALA A 87 -6.53 -25.40 -12.87
CA ALA A 87 -6.24 -24.03 -12.42
C ALA A 87 -5.03 -23.40 -13.13
N ASN A 88 -4.07 -24.25 -13.54
CA ASN A 88 -2.84 -23.81 -14.19
C ASN A 88 -3.09 -23.25 -15.60
N ASN A 89 -4.30 -23.40 -16.15
CA ASN A 89 -4.70 -22.75 -17.40
C ASN A 89 -4.98 -21.23 -17.24
N VAL A 90 -4.95 -20.70 -16.01
CA VAL A 90 -5.07 -19.26 -15.74
C VAL A 90 -3.71 -18.71 -15.34
N GLU A 91 -3.24 -17.73 -16.10
CA GLU A 91 -2.02 -16.98 -15.82
C GLU A 91 -2.38 -15.51 -15.65
N GLU A 92 -1.87 -14.89 -14.59
CA GLU A 92 -1.99 -13.45 -14.41
C GLU A 92 -0.89 -12.72 -15.17
N ARG A 93 -1.26 -11.67 -15.89
CA ARG A 93 -0.32 -10.79 -16.60
C ARG A 93 -0.34 -9.38 -16.01
N THR A 94 -0.34 -9.29 -14.68
CA THR A 94 -0.27 -8.03 -13.93
C THR A 94 1.14 -7.84 -13.38
N LEU A 95 1.53 -6.58 -13.19
CA LEU A 95 2.77 -6.25 -12.51
C LEU A 95 2.63 -6.50 -11.00
N GLU A 96 3.45 -7.38 -10.43
CA GLU A 96 3.49 -7.59 -8.99
C GLU A 96 4.17 -6.40 -8.30
N MET A 97 3.34 -5.46 -7.82
CA MET A 97 3.84 -4.25 -7.17
C MET A 97 4.69 -4.54 -5.92
N GLU A 98 4.44 -5.65 -5.24
CA GLU A 98 5.19 -6.06 -4.04
C GLU A 98 6.62 -6.50 -4.37
N GLU A 99 6.87 -7.09 -5.55
CA GLU A 99 8.22 -7.43 -6.01
C GLU A 99 9.05 -6.18 -6.29
N ILE A 100 8.40 -5.13 -6.83
CA ILE A 100 9.08 -3.90 -7.22
C ILE A 100 9.26 -2.97 -6.02
N LEU A 101 8.23 -2.86 -5.18
CA LEU A 101 8.15 -1.91 -4.07
C LEU A 101 7.64 -2.59 -2.79
N PRO A 102 8.48 -3.44 -2.17
CA PRO A 102 8.07 -4.26 -1.04
C PRO A 102 7.69 -3.41 0.18
N ASN A 103 6.53 -3.69 0.76
CA ASN A 103 5.97 -3.02 1.93
C ASN A 103 5.80 -1.50 1.76
N ALA A 104 5.69 -0.98 0.53
CA ALA A 104 5.63 0.47 0.31
C ALA A 104 4.46 1.13 1.05
N MET A 105 3.28 0.50 1.04
CA MET A 105 2.10 1.00 1.75
C MET A 105 2.32 1.10 3.25
N ASP A 106 2.96 0.10 3.85
CA ASP A 106 3.25 0.07 5.28
C ASP A 106 4.28 1.12 5.68
N ARG A 107 5.31 1.33 4.84
CA ARG A 107 6.30 2.40 5.03
C ARG A 107 5.63 3.77 5.01
N TYR A 108 4.75 4.02 4.04
CA TYR A 108 3.98 5.26 3.99
C TYR A 108 3.07 5.46 5.20
N SER A 109 2.42 4.40 5.67
CA SER A 109 1.61 4.45 6.88
C SER A 109 2.45 4.82 8.10
N THR A 110 3.67 4.30 8.19
CA THR A 110 4.62 4.57 9.29
C THR A 110 5.08 6.02 9.28
N ILE A 111 5.43 6.54 8.10
CA ILE A 111 5.83 7.95 7.93
C ILE A 111 4.68 8.88 8.30
N GLY A 112 3.45 8.57 7.88
CA GLY A 112 2.25 9.32 8.26
C GLY A 112 2.07 9.37 9.77
N ARG A 113 2.11 8.22 10.46
CA ARG A 113 2.02 8.14 11.93
C ARG A 113 3.11 8.94 12.64
N ALA A 114 4.36 8.89 12.13
CA ALA A 114 5.46 9.65 12.69
C ALA A 114 5.23 11.17 12.56
N TYR A 115 4.74 11.62 11.40
CA TYR A 115 4.38 13.01 11.17
C TYR A 115 3.23 13.46 12.09
N ASP A 116 2.19 12.64 12.25
CA ASP A 116 1.05 12.95 13.13
C ASP A 116 1.51 13.12 14.58
N LYS A 117 2.36 12.21 15.05
CA LYS A 117 2.97 12.28 16.39
C LYS A 117 3.79 13.55 16.57
N LEU A 118 4.66 13.89 15.61
CA LEU A 118 5.46 15.12 15.66
C LEU A 118 4.58 16.36 15.65
N SER A 119 3.59 16.42 14.76
CA SER A 119 2.63 17.52 14.67
C SER A 119 1.86 17.72 15.97
N GLN A 120 1.45 16.62 16.62
CA GLN A 120 0.81 16.68 17.93
C GLN A 120 1.79 17.20 19.00
N THR A 121 3.02 16.69 19.04
CA THR A 121 4.05 17.15 19.99
C THR A 121 4.31 18.65 19.84
N LEU A 122 4.51 19.15 18.62
CA LEU A 122 4.76 20.57 18.36
C LEU A 122 3.61 21.46 18.83
N ARG A 123 2.36 21.05 18.61
CA ARG A 123 1.17 21.80 19.07
C ARG A 123 1.03 21.81 20.60
N LEU A 124 1.59 20.83 21.30
CA LEU A 124 1.56 20.74 22.76
C LEU A 124 2.70 21.52 23.45
N VAL A 125 3.69 22.02 22.70
CA VAL A 125 4.81 22.77 23.28
C VAL A 125 4.30 24.07 23.91
N GLN A 126 4.59 24.23 25.20
CA GLN A 126 4.31 25.44 25.97
C GLN A 126 5.60 26.26 26.15
N GLY A 127 5.46 27.56 26.41
CA GLY A 127 6.60 28.45 26.69
C GLY A 127 7.28 29.03 25.44
N LEU A 128 6.71 28.83 24.25
CA LEU A 128 7.12 29.59 23.06
C LEU A 128 6.50 31.00 23.10
N PRO A 129 7.26 32.04 22.72
CA PRO A 129 6.74 33.41 22.66
C PRO A 129 5.62 33.58 21.63
N LEU A 130 5.54 32.68 20.64
CA LEU A 130 4.52 32.64 19.61
C LEU A 130 3.91 31.23 19.50
N LEU A 131 2.60 31.19 19.23
CA LEU A 131 1.86 29.96 19.04
C LEU A 131 2.10 29.37 17.65
N ILE A 132 2.20 28.03 17.58
CA ILE A 132 2.24 27.30 16.31
C ILE A 132 0.80 27.13 15.82
N THR A 133 0.45 27.80 14.72
CA THR A 133 -0.90 27.78 14.15
C THR A 133 -1.13 26.60 13.22
N ASN A 134 -0.25 26.43 12.22
CA ASN A 134 -0.40 25.42 11.17
C ASN A 134 0.92 24.66 10.93
N ILE A 135 0.81 23.37 10.65
CA ILE A 135 1.94 22.49 10.28
C ILE A 135 1.53 21.80 8.98
N HIS A 136 2.27 22.08 7.90
CA HIS A 136 1.97 21.57 6.56
C HIS A 136 3.03 20.56 6.11
N PRO A 137 2.63 19.35 5.66
CA PRO A 137 3.57 18.37 5.16
C PRO A 137 3.92 18.64 3.69
N VAL A 138 5.18 18.99 3.41
CA VAL A 138 5.65 19.26 2.03
C VAL A 138 6.44 18.09 1.40
N SER A 139 6.79 17.08 2.20
CA SER A 139 7.60 15.93 1.77
C SER A 139 6.85 15.06 0.74
N SER A 140 7.59 14.58 -0.27
CA SER A 140 7.11 13.58 -1.24
C SER A 140 6.66 12.28 -0.56
N TYR A 141 7.26 11.95 0.58
CA TYR A 141 6.87 10.77 1.34
C TYR A 141 5.46 10.89 1.94
N LEU A 142 5.06 12.08 2.39
CA LEU A 142 3.73 12.30 2.96
C LEU A 142 2.64 12.43 1.89
N ARG A 143 3.02 12.74 0.64
CA ARG A 143 2.12 12.72 -0.53
C ARG A 143 2.13 11.40 -1.31
N ARG A 144 2.87 10.38 -0.83
CA ARG A 144 2.99 9.05 -1.45
C ARG A 144 3.48 9.06 -2.90
N THR A 145 4.35 10.03 -3.24
CA THR A 145 4.89 10.17 -4.60
C THR A 145 6.36 9.77 -4.70
N ALA A 146 7.00 9.34 -3.61
CA ALA A 146 8.37 8.87 -3.63
C ALA A 146 8.42 7.42 -4.14
N PRO A 147 9.33 7.04 -5.04
CA PRO A 147 9.42 5.65 -5.48
C PRO A 147 9.85 4.73 -4.33
N TYR A 148 10.80 5.17 -3.49
CA TYR A 148 11.38 4.35 -2.43
C TYR A 148 11.21 5.04 -1.06
N PRO A 149 10.08 4.85 -0.37
CA PRO A 149 9.92 5.37 0.98
C PRO A 149 10.95 4.70 1.93
N PRO A 150 11.58 5.49 2.82
CA PRO A 150 12.63 4.99 3.70
C PRO A 150 12.08 3.98 4.70
N LEU A 151 12.95 3.07 5.12
CA LEU A 151 12.68 2.14 6.22
C LEU A 151 12.72 2.89 7.56
N SER A 152 11.93 2.43 8.53
CA SER A 152 12.02 2.93 9.89
C SER A 152 13.41 2.65 10.44
N THR A 153 14.13 3.69 10.82
CA THR A 153 15.45 3.59 11.44
C THR A 153 15.31 3.83 12.93
N ASN A 154 15.91 2.97 13.76
CA ASN A 154 16.09 3.22 15.19
C ASN A 154 17.28 4.16 15.38
N ALA A 155 17.21 5.39 14.85
CA ALA A 155 18.22 6.38 15.12
C ALA A 155 18.05 6.85 16.58
N VAL A 156 18.92 6.38 17.47
CA VAL A 156 19.00 6.87 18.84
C VAL A 156 19.65 8.25 18.78
N ILE A 157 18.84 9.29 18.74
CA ILE A 157 19.30 10.67 18.91
C ILE A 157 19.56 10.85 20.42
N GLU A 158 20.81 10.68 20.84
CA GLU A 158 21.21 10.88 22.24
C GLU A 158 20.91 12.34 22.68
N ARG A 159 20.65 12.59 23.97
CA ARG A 159 20.33 13.95 24.48
C ARG A 159 21.41 15.00 24.19
N TYR A 160 22.63 14.56 23.86
CA TYR A 160 23.78 15.39 23.48
C TYR A 160 24.15 15.15 22.02
N SER A 161 23.18 15.12 21.12
CA SER A 161 23.42 14.90 19.69
C SER A 161 23.35 16.17 18.87
N ALA A 162 23.23 17.34 19.49
CA ALA A 162 23.36 18.61 18.80
C ALA A 162 24.10 19.69 19.61
N VAL A 163 24.93 20.49 18.93
CA VAL A 163 25.52 21.74 19.44
C VAL A 163 24.68 22.89 18.95
N VAL A 164 24.20 23.72 19.87
CA VAL A 164 23.50 24.95 19.51
C VAL A 164 24.51 26.08 19.39
N LYS A 165 24.63 26.66 18.19
CA LYS A 165 25.41 27.87 17.95
C LYS A 165 24.50 28.90 17.27
N ASP A 166 24.44 30.11 17.81
CA ASP A 166 23.63 31.22 17.27
C ASP A 166 22.15 30.85 17.05
N SER A 167 21.54 30.15 18.02
CA SER A 167 20.16 29.62 17.96
C SER A 167 19.91 28.53 16.91
N VAL A 168 20.96 28.00 16.27
CA VAL A 168 20.88 26.90 15.31
C VAL A 168 21.48 25.64 15.92
N ALA A 169 20.72 24.53 15.90
CA ALA A 169 21.17 23.24 16.40
C ALA A 169 21.88 22.45 15.28
N PHE A 170 23.16 22.13 15.47
CA PHE A 170 23.99 21.33 14.57
C PHE A 170 24.15 19.92 15.11
N PRO A 171 23.96 18.85 14.31
CA PRO A 171 24.16 17.48 14.79
C PRO A 171 25.63 17.23 15.20
N LEU A 172 25.84 16.53 16.31
CA LEU A 172 27.16 16.18 16.87
C LEU A 172 27.78 14.95 16.20
N SER A 173 26.95 14.04 15.66
CA SER A 173 27.43 12.83 15.00
C SER A 173 27.76 13.07 13.53
N HIS A 174 28.94 12.62 13.11
CA HIS A 174 29.38 12.56 11.69
C HIS A 174 28.52 11.62 10.83
N ILE A 175 27.65 10.83 11.46
CA ILE A 175 26.75 9.91 10.80
C ILE A 175 25.45 10.67 10.58
N SER A 176 25.32 11.28 9.41
CA SER A 176 24.02 11.70 8.91
C SER A 176 23.08 10.48 8.89
N PRO A 177 21.78 10.64 9.16
CA PRO A 177 20.81 9.59 8.91
C PRO A 177 21.03 9.08 7.47
N PRO A 178 20.99 7.75 7.21
CA PRO A 178 21.48 7.16 5.97
C PRO A 178 20.78 7.61 4.68
N TYR A 179 19.86 8.57 4.71
CA TYR A 179 19.34 9.23 3.51
C TYR A 179 18.90 10.68 3.82
N LEU A 180 19.80 11.62 3.59
CA LEU A 180 19.47 13.02 3.30
C LEU A 180 20.30 13.40 2.06
N PRO A 181 19.71 13.83 0.94
CA PRO A 181 20.49 14.54 -0.07
C PRO A 181 21.06 15.77 0.64
N THR A 182 22.38 15.78 0.81
CA THR A 182 23.14 16.84 1.47
C THR A 182 22.70 18.18 0.88
N ILE A 183 22.14 19.07 1.72
CA ILE A 183 21.95 20.46 1.34
C ILE A 183 23.36 21.04 1.16
N GLU A 184 23.75 21.32 -0.08
CA GLU A 184 24.92 22.15 -0.38
C GLU A 184 24.60 23.60 0.01
N GLY A 185 25.02 23.99 1.21
CA GLY A 185 25.03 25.38 1.60
C GLY A 185 26.23 26.08 0.97
N PHE A 186 26.01 26.89 -0.07
CA PHE A 186 27.02 27.82 -0.56
C PHE A 186 27.24 28.92 0.49
N TYR A 187 28.40 28.90 1.15
CA TYR A 187 28.85 29.98 2.02
C TYR A 187 29.42 31.10 1.13
N PHE A 188 28.69 32.20 0.99
CA PHE A 188 29.23 33.44 0.44
C PHE A 188 29.84 34.24 1.59
N PRO A 189 31.17 34.37 1.70
CA PRO A 189 31.77 35.31 2.64
C PRO A 189 31.47 36.73 2.14
N LEU A 190 30.74 37.51 2.94
CA LEU A 190 30.64 38.96 2.72
C LEU A 190 32.05 39.56 2.88
N PRO A 191 32.56 40.34 1.91
CA PRO A 191 33.77 41.08 2.12
C PRO A 191 33.50 42.28 3.04
N ASN A 192 34.45 42.47 3.96
CA ASN A 192 34.51 43.53 4.94
C ASN A 192 34.13 44.92 4.39
N SER A 193 33.45 45.67 5.25
CA SER A 193 33.16 47.09 5.16
C SER A 193 34.35 47.92 4.69
N VAL A 194 34.11 48.86 3.77
CA VAL A 194 34.85 50.12 3.71
C VAL A 194 33.83 51.25 3.55
N LEU A 195 33.86 52.14 4.54
CA LEU A 195 33.28 53.48 4.57
C LEU A 195 33.69 54.30 3.34
N ILE A 196 32.71 54.90 2.64
CA ILE A 196 32.60 56.35 2.42
C ILE A 196 31.12 56.71 2.48
#